data_AF-A0A0G1YS72-F1
#
_entry.id   AF-A0A0G1YS72-F1
#
_cell.length_a   1.000
_cell.length_b   1.000
_cell.length_c   1.000
_cell.angle_alpha   90.00
_cell.angle_beta   90.00
_cell.angle_gamma   90.00
#
_symmetry.space_group_name_H-M   'P 1'
#
loop_
_entity.id
_entity.type
_entity.pdbx_description
1 polymer ?
#
loop_
_entity_poly.entity_id
_entity_poly.type
_entity_poly.pdbx_seq_one_letter_code
_entity_poly.pdbx_strand_id
1 'polypeptide(L)'
;MVAQKRKIVPLLFLALVGGIFAFSLYVFFTTENTVIVINEAASKPEELFVAGNTPSAPELPPAGGEEETNPRIRILETGVGFLNVRDGASLQTRQIGRVLPGDVYEYTQVRDNWYRILHPDLGEGWVSGQYAQEVE
;
A
#
# COMPACT_ATOMS: atom_id res chain seq x y z
N MET A 1 34.30 8.97 -55.19
CA MET A 1 34.57 8.02 -54.09
C MET A 1 33.38 8.03 -53.15
N VAL A 2 32.43 7.11 -53.31
CA VAL A 2 31.31 6.95 -52.36
C VAL A 2 31.17 5.46 -52.11
N ALA A 3 31.75 4.99 -51.01
CA ALA A 3 31.59 3.62 -50.55
C ALA A 3 31.39 3.65 -49.04
N GLN A 4 30.57 2.72 -48.55
CA GLN A 4 30.35 2.43 -47.13
C GLN A 4 29.21 3.19 -46.42
N LYS A 5 28.00 3.26 -47.01
CA LYS A 5 26.75 3.59 -46.26
C LYS A 5 25.72 2.46 -46.17
N ARG A 6 25.90 1.34 -46.89
CA ARG A 6 24.89 0.27 -46.99
C ARG A 6 24.86 -0.75 -45.83
N LYS A 7 25.97 -0.93 -45.10
CA LYS A 7 26.06 -1.88 -43.97
C LYS A 7 26.11 -1.21 -42.59
N ILE A 8 26.37 0.10 -42.53
CA ILE A 8 26.49 0.85 -41.27
C ILE A 8 25.12 1.12 -40.67
N VAL A 9 24.12 1.48 -41.48
CA VAL A 9 22.76 1.80 -41.01
C VAL A 9 22.07 0.61 -40.31
N PRO A 10 22.04 -0.62 -40.86
CA PRO A 10 21.45 -1.75 -40.14
C PRO A 10 22.27 -2.17 -38.91
N LEU A 11 23.60 -2.00 -38.94
CA LEU A 11 24.47 -2.33 -37.79
C LEU A 11 24.28 -1.35 -36.63
N LEU A 12 24.14 -0.05 -36.91
CA LEU A 12 23.81 0.98 -35.92
C LEU A 12 22.41 0.77 -35.34
N PHE A 13 21.45 0.33 -36.15
CA PHE A 13 20.10 0.02 -35.67
C PHE A 13 20.10 -1.19 -34.72
N LEU A 14 20.87 -2.24 -35.04
CA LEU A 14 21.01 -3.41 -34.17
C LEU A 14 21.69 -3.05 -32.83
N ALA A 15 22.72 -2.20 -32.87
CA ALA A 15 23.40 -1.71 -31.67
C ALA A 15 22.51 -0.80 -30.81
N LEU A 16 21.67 0.03 -31.44
CA LEU A 16 20.70 0.87 -30.75
C LEU A 16 19.63 0.03 -30.03
N VAL A 17 19.05 -0.95 -30.73
CA VAL A 17 18.01 -1.84 -30.15
C VAL A 17 18.61 -2.71 -29.04
N GLY A 18 19.81 -3.26 -29.24
CA GLY A 18 20.53 -4.02 -28.22
C GLY A 18 20.91 -3.17 -27.00
N GLY A 19 21.30 -1.91 -27.21
CA GLY A 19 21.62 -0.98 -26.15
C GLY A 19 20.39 -0.57 -25.32
N ILE A 20 19.25 -0.32 -25.98
CA ILE A 20 17.99 -0.03 -25.29
C ILE A 20 17.54 -1.25 -24.47
N PHE A 21 17.63 -2.46 -25.03
CA PHE A 21 17.29 -3.68 -24.31
C PHE A 21 18.22 -3.93 -23.11
N ALA A 22 19.54 -3.75 -23.27
CA ALA A 22 20.51 -3.88 -22.19
C ALA A 22 20.33 -2.82 -21.10
N PHE A 23 20.01 -1.57 -21.47
CA PHE A 23 19.73 -0.49 -20.54
C PHE A 23 18.42 -0.74 -19.78
N SER A 24 17.37 -1.20 -20.46
CA SER A 24 16.11 -1.59 -19.81
C SER A 24 16.29 -2.78 -18.86
N LEU A 25 17.09 -3.79 -19.23
CA LEU A 25 17.46 -4.88 -18.32
C LEU A 25 18.31 -4.38 -17.15
N TYR A 26 19.24 -3.47 -17.37
CA TYR A 26 20.06 -2.89 -16.31
C TYR A 26 19.19 -2.12 -15.30
N VAL A 27 18.27 -1.28 -15.76
CA VAL A 27 17.32 -0.58 -14.88
C VAL A 27 16.44 -1.59 -14.14
N PHE A 28 15.86 -2.58 -14.84
CA PHE A 28 15.02 -3.61 -14.23
C PHE A 28 15.76 -4.46 -13.18
N PHE A 29 17.04 -4.78 -13.40
CA PHE A 29 17.86 -5.57 -12.48
C PHE A 29 18.49 -4.74 -11.35
N THR A 30 18.58 -3.41 -11.50
CA THR A 30 19.14 -2.51 -10.47
C THR A 30 18.07 -1.85 -9.61
N THR A 31 16.82 -1.80 -10.05
CA THR A 31 15.68 -1.44 -9.19
C THR A 31 15.15 -2.66 -8.44
N GLU A 32 16.01 -3.32 -7.65
CA GLU A 32 15.56 -4.27 -6.64
C GLU A 32 14.99 -3.47 -5.45
N ASN A 33 13.70 -3.71 -5.15
CA ASN A 33 13.01 -3.49 -3.88
C ASN A 33 13.85 -2.88 -2.74
N THR A 34 13.91 -1.54 -2.68
CA THR A 34 14.19 -0.86 -1.42
C THR A 34 12.86 -0.70 -0.67
N VAL A 35 12.51 -1.76 0.07
CA VAL A 35 11.65 -1.62 1.25
C VAL A 35 12.55 -1.06 2.34
N ILE A 36 12.51 0.25 2.55
CA ILE A 36 13.07 0.85 3.78
C ILE A 36 12.10 0.51 4.90
N VAL A 37 12.29 -0.67 5.51
CA VAL A 37 11.77 -0.94 6.85
C VAL A 37 12.70 -0.23 7.81
N ILE A 38 12.34 1.00 8.19
CA ILE A 38 12.91 1.68 9.35
C ILE A 38 11.91 1.59 10.52
N ASN A 39 11.61 0.38 10.96
CA ASN A 39 11.06 0.17 12.29
C ASN A 39 12.13 -0.53 13.12
N GLU A 40 12.99 0.31 13.69
CA GLU A 40 13.98 -0.05 14.68
C GLU A 40 13.28 -0.62 15.92
N ALA A 41 13.75 -1.81 16.30
CA ALA A 41 13.31 -2.53 17.47
C ALA A 41 13.52 -1.71 18.75
N ALA A 42 12.44 -1.19 19.31
CA ALA A 42 12.36 -0.89 20.74
C ALA A 42 11.79 -2.11 21.47
N SER A 43 12.54 -3.22 21.48
CA SER A 43 12.30 -4.32 22.40
C SER A 43 12.90 -3.98 23.76
N LYS A 44 12.10 -3.41 24.65
CA LYS A 44 12.37 -3.42 26.09
C LYS A 44 11.51 -4.53 26.72
N PRO A 45 12.08 -5.52 27.42
CA PRO A 45 11.30 -6.61 27.99
C PRO A 45 10.50 -6.11 29.20
N GLU A 46 9.31 -6.70 29.36
CA GLU A 46 8.40 -6.56 30.48
C GLU A 46 9.09 -6.77 31.85
N GLU A 47 8.69 -6.00 32.85
CA GLU A 47 8.57 -6.52 34.21
C GLU A 47 7.17 -6.23 34.76
N LEU A 48 6.49 -7.32 35.10
CA LEU A 48 5.24 -7.39 35.84
C LEU A 48 5.40 -6.74 37.22
N PHE A 49 4.50 -5.83 37.58
CA PHE A 49 4.13 -5.66 39.00
C PHE A 49 2.62 -5.70 39.16
N VAL A 50 2.20 -6.64 40.01
CA VAL A 50 0.82 -7.06 40.27
C VAL A 50 0.26 -6.27 41.46
N ALA A 51 -1.04 -5.96 41.34
CA ALA A 51 -2.03 -5.69 42.38
C ALA A 51 -1.94 -4.37 43.19
N GLY A 52 -3.02 -3.58 43.05
CA GLY A 52 -3.85 -3.31 44.23
C GLY A 52 -4.24 -1.85 44.48
N ASN A 53 -5.32 -1.37 43.84
CA ASN A 53 -6.38 -0.60 44.49
C ASN A 53 -7.62 -0.41 43.60
N THR A 54 -8.76 -0.48 44.28
CA THR A 54 -10.16 -0.73 43.86
C THR A 54 -10.88 0.58 43.40
N PRO A 55 -12.22 0.62 43.16
CA PRO A 55 -12.82 1.18 41.94
C PRO A 55 -13.63 2.49 42.14
N SER A 56 -14.12 3.02 41.00
CA SER A 56 -15.34 3.85 40.88
C SER A 56 -15.24 5.35 41.20
N ALA A 57 -15.12 6.16 40.14
CA ALA A 57 -15.94 7.36 39.95
C ALA A 57 -16.13 7.58 38.44
N PRO A 58 -17.36 7.90 37.96
CA PRO A 58 -17.63 8.07 36.54
C PRO A 58 -17.07 9.44 36.10
N GLU A 59 -15.92 9.44 35.46
CA GLU A 59 -15.48 10.63 34.71
C GLU A 59 -16.45 10.79 33.54
N LEU A 60 -17.31 11.81 33.65
CA LEU A 60 -18.17 12.30 32.61
C LEU A 60 -17.40 12.46 31.29
N PRO A 61 -18.06 12.24 30.14
CA PRO A 61 -17.43 12.20 28.83
C PRO A 61 -16.58 13.46 28.60
N PRO A 62 -15.33 13.35 28.11
CA PRO A 62 -14.64 14.52 27.59
C PRO A 62 -15.48 15.06 26.43
N ALA A 63 -16.04 16.24 26.66
CA ALA A 63 -16.77 17.02 25.69
C ALA A 63 -15.90 17.26 24.45
N GLY A 64 -16.48 17.00 23.27
CA GLY A 64 -16.16 17.70 22.03
C GLY A 64 -14.69 17.69 21.63
N GLY A 65 -14.14 16.51 21.38
CA GLY A 65 -13.16 16.40 20.29
C GLY A 65 -13.96 16.56 19.01
N GLU A 66 -13.70 17.63 18.26
CA GLU A 66 -14.08 17.68 16.85
C GLU A 66 -13.35 16.49 16.19
N GLU A 67 -14.03 15.36 16.02
CA GLU A 67 -13.56 14.28 15.16
C GLU A 67 -13.35 14.93 13.79
N GLU A 68 -12.09 15.20 13.42
CA GLU A 68 -11.75 15.51 12.04
C GLU A 68 -12.35 14.38 11.21
N THR A 69 -13.38 14.69 10.44
CA THR A 69 -14.13 13.68 9.68
C THR A 69 -13.29 13.27 8.49
N ASN A 70 -12.24 12.48 8.76
CA ASN A 70 -11.47 11.83 7.72
C ASN A 70 -12.43 10.94 6.94
N PRO A 71 -12.34 10.94 5.61
CA PRO A 71 -13.28 10.18 4.82
C PRO A 71 -13.02 8.69 5.04
N ARG A 72 -14.10 7.94 5.28
CA ARG A 72 -14.05 6.53 5.66
C ARG A 72 -14.77 5.67 4.65
N ILE A 73 -14.33 4.43 4.54
CA ILE A 73 -15.04 3.38 3.81
C ILE A 73 -15.32 2.18 4.71
N ARG A 74 -16.52 1.63 4.59
CA ARG A 74 -16.89 0.32 5.10
C ARG A 74 -16.64 -0.75 4.02
N ILE A 75 -16.03 -1.85 4.41
CA ILE A 75 -15.83 -3.01 3.54
C ILE A 75 -17.14 -3.80 3.43
N LEU A 76 -17.56 -4.06 2.20
CA LEU A 76 -18.78 -4.82 1.90
C LEU A 76 -18.51 -6.33 1.89
N GLU A 77 -19.58 -7.12 1.97
CA GLU A 77 -19.47 -8.57 1.83
C GLU A 77 -18.90 -8.97 0.47
N THR A 78 -17.99 -9.93 0.50
CA THR A 78 -17.45 -10.58 -0.69
C THR A 78 -17.87 -12.05 -0.70
N GLY A 79 -17.95 -12.67 -1.88
CA GLY A 79 -18.31 -14.09 -2.00
C GLY A 79 -17.33 -15.06 -1.31
N VAL A 80 -16.18 -14.57 -0.81
CA VAL A 80 -15.14 -15.35 -0.13
C VAL A 80 -14.95 -14.94 1.34
N GLY A 81 -15.66 -13.91 1.82
CA GLY A 81 -15.61 -13.45 3.22
C GLY A 81 -14.44 -12.53 3.59
N PHE A 82 -13.66 -12.07 2.62
CA PHE A 82 -12.58 -11.08 2.81
C PHE A 82 -12.33 -10.28 1.54
N LEU A 83 -11.72 -9.10 1.68
CA LEU A 83 -11.24 -8.28 0.58
C LEU A 83 -9.71 -8.18 0.62
N ASN A 84 -9.07 -8.32 -0.54
CA ASN A 84 -7.61 -8.24 -0.64
C ASN A 84 -7.14 -6.79 -0.59
N VAL A 85 -6.13 -6.53 0.23
CA VAL A 85 -5.37 -5.27 0.24
C VAL A 85 -4.16 -5.45 -0.65
N ARG A 86 -3.92 -4.49 -1.55
CA ARG A 86 -2.85 -4.55 -2.55
C ARG A 86 -1.91 -3.35 -2.45
N ASP A 87 -0.71 -3.52 -3.01
CA ASP A 87 0.33 -2.49 -3.05
C ASP A 87 -0.04 -1.32 -3.98
N GLY A 88 -0.96 -1.54 -4.93
CA GLY A 88 -1.45 -0.49 -5.82
C GLY A 88 -2.90 -0.67 -6.26
N ALA A 89 -3.46 0.40 -6.82
CA ALA A 89 -4.81 0.47 -7.40
C ALA A 89 -5.00 -0.38 -8.69
N SER A 90 -4.61 -1.66 -8.66
CA SER A 90 -4.75 -2.56 -9.81
C SER A 90 -4.72 -4.02 -9.36
N LEU A 91 -5.47 -4.85 -10.07
CA LEU A 91 -5.49 -6.31 -9.88
C LEU A 91 -4.13 -6.98 -10.16
N GLN A 92 -3.24 -6.31 -10.92
CA GLN A 92 -1.93 -6.83 -11.28
C GLN A 92 -0.85 -6.57 -10.21
N THR A 93 -1.17 -5.77 -9.18
CA THR A 93 -0.22 -5.44 -8.11
C THR A 93 -0.20 -6.52 -7.05
N ARG A 94 0.89 -6.63 -6.29
CA ARG A 94 1.06 -7.63 -5.24
C ARG A 94 0.01 -7.45 -4.13
N GLN A 95 -0.54 -8.56 -3.64
CA GLN A 95 -1.37 -8.56 -2.44
C GLN A 95 -0.47 -8.41 -1.19
N ILE A 96 -0.79 -7.45 -0.33
CA ILE A 96 -0.05 -7.15 0.90
C ILE A 96 -0.81 -7.59 2.15
N GLY A 97 -2.13 -7.80 2.05
CA GLY A 97 -2.95 -8.26 3.17
C GLY A 97 -4.40 -8.48 2.81
N ARG A 98 -5.26 -8.51 3.83
CA ARG A 98 -6.70 -8.74 3.74
C ARG A 98 -7.44 -7.93 4.79
N VAL A 99 -8.65 -7.51 4.46
CA VAL A 99 -9.61 -6.85 5.38
C VAL A 99 -10.92 -7.62 5.37
N LEU A 100 -11.69 -7.51 6.46
CA LEU A 100 -12.94 -8.26 6.62
C LEU A 100 -14.15 -7.39 6.28
N PRO A 101 -15.25 -7.98 5.80
CA PRO A 101 -16.51 -7.29 5.66
C PRO A 101 -16.99 -6.69 6.98
N GLY A 102 -17.52 -5.47 6.94
CA GLY A 102 -17.98 -4.72 8.10
C GLY A 102 -16.93 -3.80 8.71
N ASP A 103 -15.64 -4.06 8.48
CA ASP A 103 -14.56 -3.19 8.94
C ASP A 103 -14.65 -1.82 8.27
N VAL A 104 -14.25 -0.78 9.01
CA VAL A 104 -14.23 0.60 8.55
C VAL A 104 -12.79 1.12 8.59
N TYR A 105 -12.35 1.70 7.49
CA TYR A 105 -11.02 2.27 7.35
C TYR A 105 -11.09 3.70 6.83
N GLU A 106 -10.21 4.55 7.34
CA GLU A 106 -9.93 5.83 6.72
C GLU A 106 -9.22 5.62 5.39
N TYR A 107 -9.53 6.46 4.41
CA TYR A 107 -8.82 6.47 3.14
C TYR A 107 -8.23 7.84 2.84
N THR A 108 -7.08 7.84 2.17
CA THR A 108 -6.34 9.07 1.84
C THR A 108 -6.44 9.42 0.36
N GLN A 109 -6.81 8.47 -0.49
CA GLN A 109 -6.85 8.66 -1.93
C GLN A 109 -7.85 7.72 -2.62
N VAL A 110 -8.46 8.19 -3.70
CA VAL A 110 -9.24 7.38 -4.64
C VAL A 110 -8.59 7.43 -6.02
N ARG A 111 -8.39 6.28 -6.66
CA ARG A 111 -7.84 6.16 -8.02
C ARG A 111 -8.45 4.98 -8.76
N ASP A 112 -9.03 5.22 -9.94
CA ASP A 112 -9.59 4.17 -10.81
C ASP A 112 -10.56 3.22 -10.09
N ASN A 113 -11.42 3.76 -9.21
CA ASN A 113 -12.31 2.98 -8.34
C ASN A 113 -11.57 2.07 -7.34
N TRP A 114 -10.43 2.52 -6.83
CA TRP A 114 -9.72 1.94 -5.70
C TRP A 114 -9.53 2.97 -4.61
N TYR A 115 -9.65 2.53 -3.37
CA TYR A 115 -9.42 3.35 -2.18
C TYR A 115 -8.08 2.99 -1.56
N ARG A 116 -7.27 4.00 -1.27
CA ARG A 116 -6.04 3.86 -0.49
C ARG A 116 -6.38 4.00 0.98
N ILE A 117 -6.42 2.88 1.69
CA ILE A 117 -6.75 2.80 3.11
C ILE A 117 -5.51 2.86 3.99
N LEU A 118 -5.67 3.32 5.23
CA LEU A 118 -4.72 3.12 6.32
C LEU A 118 -5.13 1.90 7.16
N HIS A 119 -4.32 0.84 7.11
CA HIS A 119 -4.49 -0.35 7.92
C HIS A 119 -3.54 -0.32 9.13
N PRO A 120 -3.99 -0.66 10.35
CA PRO A 120 -3.18 -0.55 11.57
C PRO A 120 -1.86 -1.34 11.50
N ASP A 121 -1.89 -2.57 10.99
CA ASP A 121 -0.70 -3.43 10.95
C ASP A 121 0.10 -3.34 9.64
N LEU A 122 -0.53 -2.96 8.53
CA LEU A 122 0.05 -3.04 7.18
C LEU A 122 0.48 -1.67 6.65
N GLY A 123 0.09 -0.59 7.33
CA GLY A 123 0.22 0.76 6.83
C GLY A 123 -0.72 1.04 5.66
N GLU A 124 -0.21 1.67 4.62
CA GLU A 124 -1.03 2.09 3.47
C GLU A 124 -1.24 0.95 2.48
N GLY A 125 -2.48 0.79 2.00
CA GLY A 125 -2.80 -0.24 1.01
C GLY A 125 -4.03 0.11 0.18
N TRP A 126 -4.20 -0.58 -0.94
CA TRP A 126 -5.28 -0.34 -1.89
C TRP A 126 -6.32 -1.44 -1.85
N VAL A 127 -7.59 -1.05 -1.74
CA VAL A 127 -8.76 -1.94 -1.81
C VAL A 127 -9.66 -1.53 -2.96
N SER A 128 -10.34 -2.52 -3.56
CA SER A 128 -11.23 -2.26 -4.69
C SER A 128 -12.52 -1.58 -4.21
N GLY A 129 -12.86 -0.46 -4.83
CA GLY A 129 -14.10 0.29 -4.58
C GLY A 129 -15.37 -0.47 -4.90
N GLN A 130 -15.29 -1.56 -5.69
CA GLN A 130 -16.43 -2.45 -5.92
C GLN A 130 -16.97 -3.08 -4.62
N TYR A 131 -16.11 -3.21 -3.59
CA TYR A 131 -16.43 -3.80 -2.31
C TYR A 131 -16.25 -2.81 -1.15
N ALA A 132 -16.37 -1.50 -1.44
CA ALA A 132 -16.26 -0.45 -0.45
C ALA A 132 -17.48 0.48 -0.55
N GLN A 133 -17.94 0.97 0.60
CA GLN A 133 -18.99 1.98 0.70
C GLN A 133 -18.48 3.14 1.55
N GLU A 134 -18.51 4.35 1.02
CA GLU A 134 -18.19 5.56 1.79
C GLU A 134 -19.18 5.72 2.94
N VAL A 135 -18.65 6.04 4.13
CA VAL A 135 -19.42 6.28 5.35
C VAL A 135 -19.01 7.63 5.95
N GLU A 136 -20.01 8.42 6.33
CA GLU A 136 -19.86 9.69 7.05
C GLU A 136 -19.64 9.42 8.54
#